data_AF-A0A6J1MBN7-F1
#
_entry.id   AF-A0A6J1MBN7-F1
#
_cell.length_a   1.000
_cell.length_b   1.000
_cell.length_c   1.000
_cell.angle_alpha   90.00
_cell.angle_beta   90.00
_cell.angle_gamma   90.00
#
_symmetry.space_group_name_H-M   'P 1'
#
loop_
_entity.id
_entity.type
_entity.pdbx_description
1 polymer ?
#
loop_
_entity_poly.entity_id
_entity_poly.type
_entity_poly.pdbx_seq_one_letter_code
_entity_poly.pdbx_strand_id
1 'polypeptide(L)'
;MPARRSTAKAATSNGSATSPQMEDHAYKMKRKKNNEAVQRTREKTKKTAEERKGRIDKLKNENLKLEERIESEKKHIHFLRVMIIQGKKNKEQDQLIDKILKSSDEDDDDLTATLNQND
;
A
#
# COMPACT_ATOMS: atom_id res chain seq x y z
N MET A 1 -16.14 6.35 21.64
CA MET A 1 -16.11 7.59 20.84
C MET A 1 -14.91 8.42 21.27
N PRO A 2 -14.01 8.87 20.37
CA PRO A 2 -12.83 9.60 20.79
C PRO A 2 -13.15 11.09 21.00
N ALA A 3 -12.67 11.64 22.12
CA ALA A 3 -12.94 13.00 22.57
C ALA A 3 -12.27 14.08 21.68
N ARG A 4 -13.01 15.16 21.42
CA ARG A 4 -12.51 16.36 20.72
C ARG A 4 -11.54 17.12 21.63
N ARG A 5 -10.26 17.23 21.23
CA ARG A 5 -9.29 18.14 21.87
C ARG A 5 -9.80 19.59 21.75
N SER A 6 -10.11 20.22 22.88
CA SER A 6 -10.35 21.65 22.95
C SER A 6 -9.04 22.40 22.68
N THR A 7 -8.98 23.17 21.59
CA THR A 7 -7.89 24.12 21.38
C THR A 7 -8.07 25.28 22.36
N ALA A 8 -7.35 25.23 23.47
CA ALA A 8 -7.33 26.29 24.47
C ALA A 8 -6.90 27.62 23.84
N LYS A 9 -7.61 28.66 24.28
CA LYS A 9 -7.47 30.10 24.06
C LYS A 9 -5.99 30.54 24.03
N ALA A 10 -5.52 31.03 22.88
CA ALA A 10 -4.24 31.74 22.81
C ALA A 10 -4.41 33.11 23.48
N ALA A 11 -3.93 33.21 24.72
CA ALA A 11 -3.86 34.45 25.46
C ALA A 11 -2.67 35.30 24.99
N THR A 12 -2.96 36.59 24.79
CA THR A 12 -2.11 37.73 25.15
C THR A 12 -0.87 38.04 24.29
N SER A 13 -1.09 39.05 23.45
CA SER A 13 -0.22 40.20 23.15
C SER A 13 1.17 40.26 23.81
N ASN A 14 2.22 40.29 22.97
CA ASN A 14 3.44 41.02 23.28
C ASN A 14 3.68 42.03 22.17
N GLY A 15 3.28 43.28 22.42
CA GLY A 15 3.67 44.43 21.62
C GLY A 15 5.14 44.71 21.81
N SER A 16 5.94 44.45 20.77
CA SER A 16 7.31 44.96 20.67
C SER A 16 7.25 46.19 19.76
N ALA A 17 7.37 47.37 20.36
CA ALA A 17 7.40 48.66 19.68
C ALA A 17 8.62 48.73 18.73
N THR A 18 8.45 48.20 17.54
CA THR A 18 9.31 48.41 16.37
C THR A 18 8.42 49.02 15.30
N SER A 19 8.96 49.94 14.50
CA SER A 19 8.19 50.84 13.64
C SER A 19 7.03 50.15 12.88
N PRO A 20 5.88 50.82 12.66
CA PRO A 20 4.70 50.23 12.02
C PRO A 20 4.98 49.50 10.69
N GLN A 21 6.01 49.91 9.95
CA GLN A 21 6.46 49.26 8.71
C GLN A 21 7.22 47.93 8.93
N MET A 22 8.01 47.80 10.01
CA MET A 22 8.68 46.53 10.34
C MET A 22 7.69 45.48 10.84
N GLU A 23 6.68 45.90 11.60
CA GLU A 23 5.64 45.01 12.12
C GLU A 23 4.76 44.46 10.98
N ASP A 24 4.43 45.29 9.98
CA ASP A 24 3.70 44.87 8.78
C ASP A 24 4.53 43.91 7.89
N HIS A 25 5.84 44.15 7.73
CA HIS A 25 6.72 43.23 7.02
C HIS A 25 6.88 41.88 7.76
N ALA A 26 7.11 41.91 9.08
CA ALA A 26 7.21 40.70 9.90
C ALA A 26 5.90 39.89 9.90
N TYR A 27 4.75 40.57 9.90
CA TYR A 27 3.44 39.93 9.77
C TYR A 27 3.28 39.25 8.41
N LYS A 28 3.58 39.95 7.30
CA LYS A 28 3.51 39.39 5.94
C LYS A 28 4.37 38.13 5.79
N MET A 29 5.58 38.14 6.36
CA MET A 29 6.47 36.98 6.34
C MET A 29 5.92 35.79 7.14
N LYS A 30 5.39 36.03 8.35
CA LYS A 30 4.70 34.99 9.16
C LYS A 30 3.50 34.41 8.42
N ARG A 31 2.72 35.25 7.75
CA ARG A 31 1.53 34.82 6.99
C ARG A 31 1.89 34.03 5.75
N LYS A 32 2.91 34.47 4.99
CA LYS A 32 3.45 33.72 3.85
C LYS A 32 3.90 32.32 4.28
N LYS A 33 4.68 32.22 5.37
CA LYS A 33 5.14 30.94 5.93
C LYS A 33 3.98 30.04 6.37
N ASN A 34 2.93 30.62 6.98
CA ASN A 34 1.74 29.86 7.37
C ASN A 34 0.96 29.34 6.15
N ASN A 35 0.74 30.18 5.14
CA ASN A 35 0.07 29.78 3.90
C ASN A 35 0.83 28.65 3.20
N GLU A 36 2.16 28.75 3.14
CA GLU A 36 3.03 27.71 2.61
C GLU A 36 2.94 26.40 3.40
N ALA A 37 2.92 26.47 4.74
CA ALA A 37 2.74 25.30 5.60
C ALA A 37 1.36 24.63 5.43
N VAL A 38 0.30 25.44 5.28
CA VAL A 38 -1.06 24.96 5.01
C VAL A 38 -1.11 24.27 3.65
N GLN A 39 -0.52 24.87 2.62
CA GLN A 39 -0.47 24.28 1.29
C GLN A 39 0.28 22.94 1.30
N ARG A 40 1.47 22.88 1.92
CA ARG A 40 2.22 21.62 2.10
C ARG A 40 1.40 20.56 2.82
N THR A 41 0.65 20.94 3.84
CA THR A 41 -0.18 19.99 4.61
C THR A 41 -1.31 19.43 3.74
N ARG A 42 -1.98 20.28 2.96
CA ARG A 42 -3.03 19.84 2.02
C ARG A 42 -2.46 18.90 0.96
N GLU A 43 -1.33 19.26 0.36
CA GLU A 43 -0.64 18.44 -0.64
C GLU A 43 -0.20 17.10 -0.05
N LYS A 44 0.36 17.08 1.18
CA LYS A 44 0.70 15.85 1.88
C LYS A 44 -0.54 14.98 2.10
N THR A 45 -1.64 15.54 2.59
CA THR A 45 -2.88 14.77 2.79
C THR A 45 -3.38 14.19 1.48
N LYS A 46 -3.42 14.98 0.40
CA LYS A 46 -3.82 14.53 -0.94
C LYS A 46 -2.94 13.38 -1.42
N LYS A 47 -1.60 13.55 -1.37
CA LYS A 47 -0.64 12.52 -1.75
C LYS A 47 -0.83 11.24 -0.95
N THR A 48 -0.99 11.32 0.38
CA THR A 48 -1.21 10.11 1.20
C THR A 48 -2.53 9.42 0.88
N ALA A 49 -3.57 10.14 0.45
CA ALA A 49 -4.82 9.53 0.02
C ALA A 49 -4.66 8.79 -1.31
N GLU A 50 -3.94 9.40 -2.26
CA GLU A 50 -3.60 8.80 -3.55
C GLU A 50 -2.71 7.56 -3.39
N GLU A 51 -1.69 7.62 -2.54
CA GLU A 51 -0.82 6.48 -2.21
C GLU A 51 -1.61 5.33 -1.57
N ARG A 52 -2.53 5.62 -0.65
CA ARG A 52 -3.39 4.59 -0.04
C ARG A 52 -4.29 3.93 -1.08
N LYS A 53 -4.89 4.72 -1.98
CA LYS A 53 -5.69 4.18 -3.08
C LYS A 53 -4.84 3.26 -3.96
N GLY A 54 -3.65 3.70 -4.36
CA GLY A 54 -2.72 2.88 -5.14
C GLY A 54 -2.33 1.58 -4.44
N ARG A 55 -2.11 1.59 -3.11
CA ARG A 55 -1.85 0.37 -2.34
C ARG A 55 -3.04 -0.58 -2.33
N ILE A 56 -4.25 -0.06 -2.14
CA ILE A 56 -5.47 -0.88 -2.19
C ILE A 56 -5.61 -1.54 -3.56
N ASP A 57 -5.39 -0.80 -4.64
CA ASP A 57 -5.51 -1.33 -6.00
C ASP A 57 -4.44 -2.41 -6.28
N LYS A 58 -3.20 -2.22 -5.81
CA LYS A 58 -2.15 -3.25 -5.87
C LYS A 58 -2.55 -4.51 -5.11
N LEU A 59 -2.98 -4.38 -3.85
CA LEU A 59 -3.40 -5.51 -3.01
C LEU A 59 -4.59 -6.28 -3.61
N LYS A 60 -5.53 -5.59 -4.25
CA LYS A 60 -6.64 -6.25 -4.96
C LYS A 60 -6.13 -7.10 -6.12
N ASN A 61 -5.21 -6.57 -6.92
CA ASN A 61 -4.64 -7.31 -8.04
C ASN A 61 -3.80 -8.50 -7.58
N GLU A 62 -3.04 -8.34 -6.49
CA GLU A 62 -2.29 -9.44 -5.86
C GLU A 62 -3.23 -10.52 -5.34
N ASN A 63 -4.32 -10.15 -4.65
CA ASN A 63 -5.32 -11.10 -4.19
C ASN A 63 -5.96 -11.87 -5.35
N LEU A 64 -6.30 -11.21 -6.46
CA LEU A 64 -6.84 -11.90 -7.64
C LEU A 64 -5.85 -12.94 -8.18
N LYS A 65 -4.57 -12.59 -8.32
CA LYS A 65 -3.53 -13.54 -8.75
C LYS A 65 -3.38 -14.72 -7.79
N LEU A 66 -3.39 -14.45 -6.48
CA LEU A 66 -3.30 -15.48 -5.46
C LEU A 66 -4.53 -16.40 -5.46
N GLU A 67 -5.73 -15.85 -5.65
CA GLU A 67 -6.96 -16.62 -5.78
C GLU A 67 -6.91 -17.55 -7.01
N GLU A 68 -6.43 -17.06 -8.16
CA GLU A 68 -6.23 -17.86 -9.36
C GLU A 68 -5.22 -19.00 -9.14
N ARG A 69 -4.10 -18.73 -8.46
CA ARG A 69 -3.09 -19.76 -8.08
C ARG A 69 -3.68 -20.81 -7.15
N ILE A 70 -4.41 -20.39 -6.11
CA ILE A 70 -5.08 -21.31 -5.18
C ILE A 70 -6.09 -22.20 -5.94
N GLU A 71 -6.82 -21.63 -6.90
CA GLU A 71 -7.78 -22.40 -7.69
C GLU A 71 -7.08 -23.41 -8.62
N SER A 72 -5.97 -23.04 -9.26
CA SER A 72 -5.20 -23.93 -10.11
C SER A 72 -4.58 -25.08 -9.31
N GLU A 73 -4.00 -24.79 -8.15
CA GLU A 73 -3.45 -25.80 -7.23
C GLU A 73 -4.54 -26.76 -6.74
N LYS A 74 -5.72 -26.27 -6.36
CA LYS A 74 -6.85 -27.11 -5.98
C LYS A 74 -7.26 -28.07 -7.10
N LYS A 75 -7.26 -27.59 -8.36
CA LYS A 75 -7.52 -28.43 -9.53
C LYS A 75 -6.43 -29.49 -9.72
N HIS A 76 -5.16 -29.13 -9.56
CA HIS A 76 -4.03 -30.08 -9.64
C HIS A 76 -4.13 -31.16 -8.55
N ILE A 77 -4.40 -30.78 -7.29
CA ILE A 77 -4.57 -31.72 -6.18
C ILE A 77 -5.76 -32.65 -6.42
N HIS A 78 -6.89 -32.10 -6.86
CA HIS A 78 -8.08 -32.90 -7.17
C HIS A 78 -7.79 -33.92 -8.28
N PHE A 79 -7.10 -33.50 -9.35
CA PHE A 79 -6.70 -34.37 -10.43
C PHE A 79 -5.81 -35.52 -9.95
N LEU A 80 -4.75 -35.21 -9.18
CA LEU A 80 -3.87 -36.23 -8.62
C LEU A 80 -4.63 -37.20 -7.70
N ARG A 81 -5.56 -36.70 -6.88
CA ARG A 81 -6.41 -37.53 -6.02
C ARG A 81 -7.27 -38.50 -6.84
N VAL A 82 -7.95 -38.01 -7.89
CA VAL A 82 -8.78 -38.86 -8.76
C VAL A 82 -7.93 -39.93 -9.43
N MET A 83 -6.74 -39.59 -9.89
CA MET A 83 -5.82 -40.50 -10.57
C MET A 83 -5.30 -41.61 -9.65
N ILE A 84 -4.89 -41.27 -8.42
CA ILE A 84 -4.46 -42.25 -7.41
C ILE A 84 -5.61 -43.23 -7.09
N ILE A 85 -6.84 -42.71 -6.91
CA ILE A 85 -8.01 -43.54 -6.60
C ILE A 85 -8.40 -44.44 -7.78
N GLN A 86 -8.27 -43.96 -9.02
CA GLN A 86 -8.61 -44.76 -10.21
C GLN A 86 -7.55 -45.82 -10.55
N GLY A 87 -6.34 -45.76 -9.99
CA GLY A 87 -5.29 -46.75 -10.21
C GLY A 87 -4.81 -46.87 -11.66
N LYS A 88 -5.04 -45.84 -12.48
CA LYS A 88 -4.72 -45.85 -13.92
C LYS A 88 -3.33 -45.28 -14.15
N LYS A 89 -2.44 -46.07 -14.75
CA LYS A 89 -1.17 -45.60 -15.31
C LYS A 89 -1.36 -45.39 -16.81
N ASN A 90 -1.32 -44.14 -17.27
CA ASN A 90 -1.32 -43.80 -18.69
C ASN A 90 -0.12 -42.87 -18.96
N LYS A 91 0.66 -43.16 -20.02
CA LYS A 91 1.85 -42.38 -20.41
C LYS A 91 1.56 -40.91 -20.68
N GLU A 92 0.36 -40.59 -21.18
CA GLU A 92 -0.07 -39.19 -21.39
C GLU A 92 -0.32 -38.47 -20.05
N GLN A 93 -0.75 -39.20 -19.03
CA GLN A 93 -0.94 -38.66 -17.68
C GLN A 93 0.41 -38.42 -17.00
N ASP A 94 1.40 -39.29 -17.21
CA ASP A 94 2.75 -39.12 -16.67
C ASP A 94 3.41 -37.82 -17.17
N GLN A 95 3.26 -37.49 -18.47
CA GLN A 95 3.76 -36.23 -19.04
C GLN A 95 3.07 -35.00 -18.44
N LEU A 96 1.77 -35.13 -18.11
CA LEU A 96 1.01 -34.05 -17.48
C LEU A 96 1.40 -33.86 -16.02
N ILE A 97 1.70 -34.94 -15.29
CA ILE A 97 2.23 -34.89 -13.91
C ILE A 97 3.58 -34.17 -13.89
N ASP A 98 4.49 -34.54 -14.79
CA ASP A 98 5.81 -33.90 -14.89
C ASP A 98 5.69 -32.39 -15.16
N LYS A 99 4.69 -32.00 -15.96
CA LYS A 99 4.41 -30.59 -16.23
C LYS A 99 3.90 -29.85 -14.98
N ILE A 100 2.99 -30.47 -14.21
CA ILE A 100 2.46 -29.90 -12.97
C ILE A 100 3.59 -29.72 -11.93
N LEU A 101 4.45 -30.72 -11.77
CA LEU A 101 5.57 -30.68 -10.83
C LEU A 101 6.58 -29.59 -11.20
N LYS A 102 6.93 -29.46 -12.48
CA LYS A 102 7.86 -28.41 -12.93
C LYS A 102 7.30 -27.00 -12.82
N SER A 103 6.00 -26.80 -13.02
CA SER A 103 5.40 -25.46 -12.91
C SER A 103 5.39 -24.90 -11.49
N SER A 104 5.52 -25.73 -10.46
CA SER A 104 5.52 -25.27 -9.06
C SER A 104 6.86 -24.66 -8.63
N ASP A 105 7.96 -24.97 -9.32
CA ASP A 105 9.32 -24.56 -8.94
C ASP A 105 9.73 -23.18 -9.51
N GLU A 106 9.00 -22.63 -10.50
CA GLU A 106 9.39 -21.39 -11.21
C GLU A 106 8.73 -20.10 -10.67
N ASP A 107 7.71 -20.19 -9.80
CA ASP A 107 6.90 -19.04 -9.35
C ASP A 107 7.30 -18.42 -7.99
N ASP A 108 8.30 -18.99 -7.29
CA ASP A 108 8.75 -18.56 -5.96
C ASP A 108 9.75 -17.38 -5.97
N ASP A 109 10.29 -17.01 -7.14
CA ASP A 109 11.37 -16.01 -7.24
C ASP A 109 10.91 -14.54 -7.08
N ASP A 110 9.61 -14.22 -7.24
CA ASP A 110 9.11 -12.82 -7.25
C ASP A 110 8.80 -12.26 -5.84
N LEU A 111 8.81 -13.09 -4.80
CA LEU A 111 8.49 -12.65 -3.42
C LEU A 111 9.66 -11.96 -2.70
N THR A 112 10.88 -12.07 -3.21
CA THR A 112 12.07 -11.53 -2.53
C THR A 112 12.38 -10.06 -2.87
N ALA A 113 11.78 -9.50 -3.92
CA ALA A 113 12.17 -8.19 -4.46
C ALA A 113 11.47 -6.98 -3.81
N THR A 114 10.42 -7.16 -2.99
CA THR A 114 9.57 -6.04 -2.53
C THR A 114 9.83 -5.56 -1.10
N LEU A 115 10.73 -6.22 -0.35
CA LEU A 115 10.99 -5.90 1.07
C LEU A 115 12.01 -4.78 1.32
N ASN A 116 12.57 -4.15 0.28
CA ASN A 116 13.65 -3.16 0.44
C ASN A 116 13.32 -1.78 -0.13
N GLN A 117 12.19 -1.17 0.26
CA GLN A 117 12.02 0.28 0.14
C GLN A 117 11.23 0.84 1.33
N ASN A 118 11.89 1.73 2.06
CA ASN A 118 11.40 2.76 3.00
C ASN A 118 11.54 2.44 4.51
N ASP A 119 12.77 2.59 5.01
CA ASP A 119 13.03 3.27 6.29
C ASP A 119 13.46 4.72 6.01
#